data_AF-A0AA89AF62-F1
#
_entry.id   AF-A0AA89AF62-F1
#
_cell.length_a   1.000
_cell.length_b   1.000
_cell.length_c   1.000
_cell.angle_alpha   90.00
_cell.angle_beta   90.00
_cell.angle_gamma   90.00
#
_symmetry.space_group_name_H-M   'P 1'
#
loop_
_entity.id
_entity.type
_entity.pdbx_description
1 polymer ?
#
loop_
_entity_poly.entity_id
_entity_poly.type
_entity_poly.pdbx_seq_one_letter_code
_entity_poly.pdbx_strand_id
1 'polypeptide(L)'
;QLSHSILDIGGRGCFLKPISVVRSGLEASITDLKDSAITVKDAKTVVESQDDEKIQLRVDLTGKETQVVFEKVLRNLARTAPPVPGFRRQKGGKTRQLIETAFSYVPTDFLLQMLGQERVTGFVIQEIINSTLGNFVKKAS
;
A
#
# COMPACT_ATOMS: atom_id res chain seq x y z
N GLN A 1 -27.78 47.62 21.88
CA GLN A 1 -28.22 48.18 20.58
C GLN A 1 -27.15 47.75 19.56
N LEU A 2 -27.41 47.03 18.46
CA LEU A 2 -28.39 47.23 17.38
C LEU A 2 -28.24 48.61 16.73
N SER A 3 -28.20 48.83 15.40
CA SER A 3 -28.05 47.96 14.21
C SER A 3 -27.90 48.89 12.97
N HIS A 4 -27.47 48.54 11.75
CA HIS A 4 -27.06 47.30 11.05
C HIS A 4 -26.09 47.70 9.90
N SER A 5 -25.29 46.76 9.36
CA SER A 5 -24.80 46.84 7.96
C SER A 5 -24.39 45.47 7.43
N ILE A 6 -24.97 45.06 6.31
CA ILE A 6 -24.64 43.84 5.56
C ILE A 6 -24.01 44.27 4.23
N LEU A 7 -22.88 43.68 3.87
CA LEU A 7 -22.30 43.82 2.54
C LEU A 7 -22.42 42.47 1.81
N ASP A 8 -23.37 42.40 0.88
CA ASP A 8 -23.50 41.31 -0.07
C ASP A 8 -22.42 41.43 -1.15
N ILE A 9 -21.72 40.32 -1.44
CA ILE A 9 -20.82 40.18 -2.58
C ILE A 9 -21.04 38.77 -3.19
N GLY A 10 -22.13 38.61 -3.92
CA GLY A 10 -22.33 37.44 -4.76
C GLY A 10 -21.40 37.42 -5.99
N GLY A 11 -20.81 36.26 -6.29
CA GLY A 11 -20.49 35.87 -7.67
C GLY A 11 -19.02 35.60 -8.02
N ARG A 12 -18.75 34.31 -8.31
CA ARG A 12 -17.63 33.75 -9.11
C ARG A 12 -16.22 33.82 -8.48
N GLY A 13 -15.47 32.72 -8.64
CA GLY A 13 -14.04 32.67 -8.33
C GLY A 13 -13.63 31.68 -7.24
N CYS A 14 -14.10 30.43 -7.28
CA CYS A 14 -13.59 29.35 -6.42
C CYS A 14 -12.16 28.94 -6.83
N PHE A 15 -11.17 29.80 -6.55
CA PHE A 15 -9.76 29.44 -6.57
C PHE A 15 -9.48 28.46 -5.43
N LEU A 16 -9.67 27.17 -5.71
CA LEU A 16 -9.29 26.08 -4.83
C LEU A 16 -7.77 26.04 -4.69
N LYS A 17 -7.24 26.75 -3.69
CA LYS A 17 -5.85 26.60 -3.26
C LYS A 17 -5.65 25.11 -2.89
N PRO A 18 -4.63 24.42 -3.43
CA PRO A 18 -4.35 23.04 -3.04
C PRO A 18 -3.88 23.02 -1.58
N ILE A 19 -4.75 22.56 -0.67
CA ILE A 19 -4.38 22.37 0.73
C ILE A 19 -3.57 21.07 0.81
N SER A 20 -2.25 21.18 0.92
CA SER A 20 -1.35 20.06 1.16
C SER A 20 -1.49 19.56 2.61
N VAL A 21 -2.59 18.86 2.90
CA VAL A 21 -2.82 18.22 4.20
C VAL A 21 -1.91 17.01 4.33
N VAL A 22 -0.73 17.22 4.92
CA VAL A 22 0.15 16.12 5.39
C VAL A 22 -0.54 15.46 6.59
N ARG A 23 -1.43 14.50 6.32
CA ARG A 23 -2.13 13.72 7.34
C ARG A 23 -1.21 12.61 7.89
N SER A 24 -0.23 12.99 8.69
CA SER A 24 0.42 12.04 9.60
C SER A 24 -0.62 11.56 10.61
N GLY A 25 -1.13 10.35 10.44
CA GLY A 25 -2.27 9.86 11.22
C GLY A 25 -3.09 8.77 10.54
N LEU A 26 -2.47 7.63 10.21
CA LEU A 26 -3.14 6.33 10.08
C LEU A 26 -2.16 5.18 10.30
N GLU A 27 -1.90 4.85 11.56
CA GLU A 27 -1.30 3.57 11.96
C GLU A 27 -2.28 2.42 11.69
N ALA A 28 -2.41 2.04 10.41
CA ALA A 28 -2.96 0.74 10.05
C ALA A 28 -1.92 -0.32 10.39
N SER A 29 -1.91 -0.75 11.66
CA SER A 29 -1.07 -1.86 12.12
C SER A 29 -1.40 -3.11 11.31
N ILE A 30 -0.36 -3.76 10.77
CA ILE A 30 -0.52 -4.91 9.88
C ILE A 30 -0.63 -6.19 10.74
N THR A 31 -1.77 -6.35 11.42
CA THR A 31 -2.08 -7.52 12.24
C THR A 31 -2.65 -8.69 11.43
N ASP A 32 -3.32 -8.40 10.31
CA ASP A 32 -4.06 -9.39 9.50
C ASP A 32 -3.31 -9.89 8.24
N LEU A 33 -1.97 -9.78 8.21
CA LEU A 33 -1.15 -10.35 7.11
C LEU A 33 -0.83 -11.84 7.30
N LYS A 34 -1.31 -12.49 8.36
CA LYS A 34 -1.05 -13.92 8.63
C LYS A 34 -1.64 -14.86 7.58
N ASP A 35 -2.81 -14.53 7.02
CA ASP A 35 -3.56 -15.43 6.13
C ASP A 35 -3.19 -15.28 4.64
N SER A 36 -2.28 -14.36 4.30
CA SER A 36 -1.77 -14.18 2.94
C SER A 36 -0.24 -14.21 2.87
N ALA A 37 0.38 -15.18 3.55
CA ALA A 37 1.84 -15.35 3.61
C ALA A 37 2.51 -15.21 2.22
N ILE A 38 3.21 -14.10 1.99
CA ILE A 38 3.85 -13.82 0.69
C ILE A 38 5.18 -14.57 0.62
N THR A 39 5.09 -15.86 0.29
CA THR A 39 6.25 -16.67 -0.06
C THR A 39 6.95 -16.05 -1.26
N VAL A 40 8.12 -15.44 -1.04
CA VAL A 40 9.03 -15.09 -2.13
C VAL A 40 9.78 -16.37 -2.48
N LYS A 41 9.32 -17.02 -3.56
CA LYS A 41 9.69 -18.41 -3.87
C LYS A 41 11.11 -18.56 -4.41
N ASP A 42 11.50 -17.63 -5.27
CA ASP A 42 12.67 -17.78 -6.16
C ASP A 42 13.82 -16.83 -5.79
N ALA A 43 13.77 -16.22 -4.59
CA ALA A 43 14.80 -15.32 -4.08
C ALA A 43 16.16 -16.02 -3.95
N LYS A 44 17.18 -15.49 -4.63
CA LYS A 44 18.57 -15.94 -4.47
C LYS A 44 19.19 -15.27 -3.25
N THR A 45 19.08 -15.92 -2.10
CA THR A 45 19.80 -15.54 -0.88
C THR A 45 21.27 -15.97 -0.97
N VAL A 46 22.19 -15.08 -0.63
CA VAL A 46 23.64 -15.34 -0.55
C VAL A 46 24.13 -14.82 0.81
N VAL A 47 24.96 -15.62 1.50
CA VAL A 47 25.73 -15.14 2.65
C VAL A 47 26.97 -14.43 2.09
N GLU A 48 27.11 -13.12 2.31
CA GLU A 48 28.29 -12.36 1.88
C GLU A 48 29.40 -12.34 2.95
N SER A 49 29.03 -12.37 4.24
CA SER A 49 29.95 -12.69 5.33
C SER A 49 29.22 -13.37 6.49
N GLN A 50 29.98 -14.12 7.30
CA GLN A 50 29.53 -14.66 8.57
C GLN A 50 30.70 -14.61 9.56
N ASP A 51 30.53 -13.80 10.61
CA ASP A 51 31.40 -13.66 11.76
C ASP A 51 30.69 -14.26 12.99
N ASP A 52 31.40 -14.49 14.11
CA ASP A 52 30.83 -15.11 15.32
C ASP A 52 29.64 -14.34 15.94
N GLU A 53 29.48 -13.06 15.60
CA GLU A 53 28.40 -12.18 16.08
C GLU A 53 27.40 -11.77 14.98
N LYS A 54 27.79 -11.82 13.70
CA LYS A 54 27.04 -11.14 12.61
C LYS A 54 27.00 -11.97 11.32
N ILE A 55 25.85 -12.00 10.66
CA ILE A 55 25.67 -12.61 9.33
C ILE A 55 25.20 -11.52 8.36
N GLN A 56 25.94 -11.34 7.26
CA GLN A 56 25.55 -10.43 6.19
C GLN A 56 24.85 -11.23 5.08
N LEU A 57 23.54 -11.01 4.94
CA LEU A 57 22.69 -11.67 3.95
C LEU A 57 22.34 -10.72 2.81
N ARG A 58 22.73 -11.10 1.60
CA ARG A 58 22.26 -10.49 0.37
C ARG A 58 21.10 -11.27 -0.22
N VAL A 59 20.17 -10.54 -0.84
CA VAL A 59 19.02 -11.11 -1.53
C VAL A 59 18.99 -10.54 -2.95
N ASP A 60 19.42 -11.34 -3.93
CA ASP A 60 19.20 -11.01 -5.34
C ASP A 60 17.75 -11.41 -5.70
N LEU A 61 17.00 -10.47 -6.27
CA LEU A 61 15.61 -10.64 -6.75
C LEU A 61 15.48 -10.18 -8.19
N THR A 62 14.65 -10.84 -8.98
CA THR A 62 14.26 -10.31 -10.29
C THR A 62 13.11 -9.31 -10.15
N GLY A 63 13.06 -8.31 -11.05
CA GLY A 63 11.98 -7.33 -11.07
C GLY A 63 10.58 -7.95 -11.21
N LYS A 64 10.47 -9.18 -11.74
CA LYS A 64 9.23 -9.95 -11.81
C LYS A 64 8.77 -10.42 -10.42
N GLU A 65 9.68 -10.93 -9.58
CA GLU A 65 9.35 -11.26 -8.19
C GLU A 65 8.96 -9.99 -7.41
N THR A 66 9.73 -8.91 -7.56
CA THR A 66 9.44 -7.63 -6.90
C THR A 66 8.07 -7.10 -7.29
N GLN A 67 7.68 -7.17 -8.58
CA GLN A 67 6.34 -6.82 -9.04
C GLN A 67 5.26 -7.69 -8.39
N VAL A 68 5.47 -9.01 -8.27
CA VAL A 68 4.49 -9.92 -7.64
C VAL A 68 4.32 -9.65 -6.14
N VAL A 69 5.37 -9.23 -5.41
CA VAL A 69 5.23 -8.77 -4.02
C VAL A 69 4.51 -7.42 -3.98
N PHE A 70 4.92 -6.48 -4.82
CA PHE A 70 4.32 -5.15 -4.94
C PHE A 70 2.80 -5.19 -5.19
N GLU A 71 2.34 -5.96 -6.18
CA GLU A 71 0.92 -6.09 -6.50
C GLU A 71 0.10 -6.68 -5.35
N LYS A 72 0.67 -7.62 -4.58
CA LYS A 72 0.01 -8.18 -3.39
C LYS A 72 -0.07 -7.17 -2.25
N VAL A 73 1.03 -6.49 -1.94
CA VAL A 73 1.08 -5.45 -0.89
C VAL A 73 0.12 -4.30 -1.23
N LEU A 74 0.16 -3.80 -2.47
CA LEU A 74 -0.76 -2.77 -2.96
C LEU A 74 -2.23 -3.22 -2.87
N ARG A 75 -2.54 -4.45 -3.31
CA ARG A 75 -3.89 -5.03 -3.23
C ARG A 75 -4.37 -5.18 -1.78
N ASN A 76 -3.50 -5.57 -0.86
CA ASN A 76 -3.84 -5.73 0.56
C ASN A 76 -4.09 -4.35 1.23
N LEU A 77 -3.23 -3.37 1.00
CA LEU A 77 -3.42 -1.99 1.49
C LEU A 77 -4.67 -1.33 0.89
N ALA A 78 -4.96 -1.57 -0.40
CA ALA A 78 -6.15 -1.06 -1.06
C ALA A 78 -7.45 -1.74 -0.60
N ARG A 79 -7.40 -2.91 0.07
CA ARG A 79 -8.56 -3.57 0.70
C ARG A 79 -8.92 -2.99 2.07
N THR A 80 -7.98 -2.40 2.80
CA THR A 80 -8.22 -1.72 4.08
C THR A 80 -8.46 -0.21 3.92
N ALA A 81 -8.13 0.35 2.76
CA ALA A 81 -8.44 1.72 2.39
C ALA A 81 -9.95 2.00 2.23
N PRO A 82 -10.41 3.25 2.44
CA PRO A 82 -11.80 3.63 2.16
C PRO A 82 -12.15 3.52 0.66
N PRO A 83 -13.43 3.34 0.30
CA PRO A 83 -13.85 3.23 -1.09
C PRO A 83 -13.45 4.45 -1.94
N VAL A 84 -12.74 4.22 -3.04
CA VAL A 84 -12.19 5.28 -3.88
C VAL A 84 -13.31 6.12 -4.53
N PRO A 85 -13.31 7.46 -4.39
CA PRO A 85 -14.25 8.34 -5.08
C PRO A 85 -14.22 8.15 -6.60
N GLY A 86 -15.37 8.31 -7.28
CA GLY A 86 -15.50 8.03 -8.72
C GLY A 86 -15.62 6.54 -9.04
N PHE A 87 -14.77 5.68 -8.46
CA PHE A 87 -14.77 4.23 -8.69
C PHE A 87 -15.79 3.46 -7.82
N ARG A 88 -16.87 4.12 -7.40
CA ARG A 88 -17.91 3.52 -6.55
C ARG A 88 -18.72 2.48 -7.33
N ARG A 89 -18.56 1.21 -6.97
CA ARG A 89 -19.37 0.08 -7.48
C ARG A 89 -20.87 0.41 -7.46
N GLN A 90 -21.53 0.28 -8.61
CA GLN A 90 -22.96 0.53 -8.74
C GLN A 90 -23.77 -0.48 -7.92
N LYS A 91 -24.68 0.01 -7.08
CA LYS A 91 -25.40 -0.79 -6.09
C LYS A 91 -26.54 -1.58 -6.76
N GLY A 92 -26.29 -2.84 -7.12
CA GLY A 92 -27.33 -3.75 -7.65
C GLY A 92 -26.85 -5.04 -8.32
N GLY A 93 -25.57 -5.12 -8.73
CA GLY A 93 -25.03 -6.30 -9.43
C GLY A 93 -25.03 -7.58 -8.57
N LYS A 94 -25.61 -8.67 -9.10
CA LYS A 94 -25.77 -9.97 -8.41
C LYS A 94 -24.49 -10.83 -8.52
N THR A 95 -23.36 -10.32 -8.05
CA THR A 95 -22.04 -10.96 -8.23
C THR A 95 -21.31 -11.10 -6.88
N ARG A 96 -21.29 -12.33 -6.33
CA ARG A 96 -20.41 -12.73 -5.22
C ARG A 96 -19.01 -13.16 -5.69
N GLN A 97 -18.89 -13.53 -6.97
CA GLN A 97 -17.63 -13.46 -7.71
C GLN A 97 -17.32 -11.98 -8.01
N LEU A 98 -16.10 -11.64 -8.42
CA LEU A 98 -15.63 -10.26 -8.62
C LEU A 98 -15.45 -9.44 -7.33
N ILE A 99 -14.92 -10.04 -6.25
CA ILE A 99 -14.18 -9.26 -5.23
C ILE A 99 -12.83 -8.79 -5.83
N GLU A 100 -12.20 -9.59 -6.69
CA GLU A 100 -10.89 -9.28 -7.28
C GLU A 100 -10.90 -8.05 -8.22
N THR A 101 -11.93 -7.85 -9.04
CA THR A 101 -11.95 -6.75 -10.01
C THR A 101 -12.25 -5.38 -9.41
N ALA A 102 -12.35 -5.21 -8.08
CA ALA A 102 -12.35 -3.88 -7.46
C ALA A 102 -11.10 -3.09 -7.88
N PHE A 103 -9.95 -3.76 -7.86
CA PHE A 103 -8.65 -3.18 -8.18
C PHE A 103 -8.30 -3.30 -9.67
N SER A 104 -9.08 -4.07 -10.45
CA SER A 104 -8.94 -4.13 -11.91
C SER A 104 -9.52 -2.91 -12.64
N TYR A 105 -10.35 -2.10 -11.96
CA TYR A 105 -10.96 -0.89 -12.53
C TYR A 105 -10.35 0.42 -11.98
N VAL A 106 -9.42 0.36 -11.02
CA VAL A 106 -8.70 1.53 -10.49
C VAL A 106 -7.25 1.45 -10.98
N PRO A 107 -6.70 2.48 -11.67
CA PRO A 107 -5.31 2.48 -12.11
C PRO A 107 -4.33 2.34 -10.93
N THR A 108 -3.25 1.56 -11.14
CA THR A 108 -2.17 1.34 -10.17
C THR A 108 -1.60 2.65 -9.64
N ASP A 109 -1.37 3.63 -10.52
CA ASP A 109 -0.79 4.93 -10.18
C ASP A 109 -1.73 5.76 -9.29
N PHE A 110 -3.05 5.61 -9.47
CA PHE A 110 -4.04 6.25 -8.60
C PHE A 110 -4.03 5.63 -7.20
N LEU A 111 -3.92 4.29 -7.11
CA LEU A 111 -3.77 3.60 -5.82
C LEU A 111 -2.47 4.02 -5.12
N LEU A 112 -1.35 4.13 -5.86
CA LEU A 112 -0.08 4.65 -5.34
C LEU A 112 -0.20 6.09 -4.81
N GLN A 113 -0.84 6.98 -5.57
CA GLN A 113 -1.06 8.36 -5.15
C GLN A 113 -1.94 8.46 -3.89
N MET A 114 -2.97 7.62 -3.77
CA MET A 114 -3.90 7.61 -2.63
C MET A 114 -3.31 6.95 -1.37
N LEU A 115 -2.51 5.90 -1.53
CA LEU A 115 -1.91 5.14 -0.40
C LEU A 115 -0.56 5.70 0.05
N GLY A 116 0.13 6.45 -0.81
CA GLY A 116 1.47 6.98 -0.62
C GLY A 116 2.54 6.00 -1.14
N GLN A 117 3.31 6.42 -2.15
CA GLN A 117 4.33 5.58 -2.79
C GLN A 117 5.39 5.07 -1.80
N GLU A 118 5.95 5.95 -0.97
CA GLU A 118 6.92 5.57 0.07
C GLU A 118 6.38 4.52 1.04
N ARG A 119 5.10 4.66 1.45
CA ARG A 119 4.42 3.73 2.34
C ARG A 119 4.29 2.34 1.71
N VAL A 120 3.89 2.27 0.44
CA VAL A 120 3.80 1.00 -0.29
C VAL A 120 5.19 0.36 -0.44
N THR A 121 6.20 1.15 -0.84
CA THR A 121 7.59 0.69 -0.97
C THR A 121 8.15 0.14 0.34
N GLY A 122 7.93 0.82 1.46
CA GLY A 122 8.38 0.38 2.78
C GLY A 122 7.82 -0.99 3.16
N PHE A 123 6.52 -1.22 2.95
CA PHE A 123 5.90 -2.53 3.20
C PHE A 123 6.35 -3.62 2.23
N VAL A 124 6.66 -3.30 0.97
CA VAL A 124 7.25 -4.27 0.01
C VAL A 124 8.64 -4.72 0.45
N ILE A 125 9.49 -3.78 0.88
CA ILE A 125 10.83 -4.09 1.40
C ILE A 125 10.72 -4.92 2.68
N GLN A 126 9.84 -4.53 3.61
CA GLN A 126 9.63 -5.25 4.87
C GLN A 126 9.16 -6.70 4.64
N GLU A 127 8.22 -6.92 3.71
CA GLU A 127 7.74 -8.27 3.39
C GLU A 127 8.82 -9.13 2.73
N ILE A 128 9.63 -8.56 1.82
CA ILE A 128 10.79 -9.25 1.23
C ILE A 128 11.77 -9.71 2.31
N ILE A 129 12.11 -8.83 3.25
CA ILE A 129 13.04 -9.14 4.35
C ILE A 129 12.45 -10.23 5.25
N ASN A 130 11.21 -10.06 5.72
CA ASN A 130 10.53 -11.02 6.59
C ASN A 130 10.43 -12.42 5.96
N SER A 131 10.00 -12.48 4.69
CA SER A 131 9.84 -13.72 3.94
C SER A 131 11.18 -14.41 3.69
N THR A 132 12.22 -13.65 3.33
CA THR A 132 13.55 -14.21 3.05
C THR A 132 14.26 -14.67 4.33
N LEU A 133 14.22 -13.88 5.41
CA LEU A 133 14.82 -14.27 6.69
C LEU A 133 14.10 -15.49 7.29
N GLY A 134 12.76 -15.52 7.22
CA GLY A 134 11.96 -16.67 7.65
C GLY A 134 12.25 -17.94 6.82
N ASN A 135 12.63 -17.80 5.55
CA ASN A 135 13.08 -18.92 4.71
C ASN A 135 14.53 -19.31 4.96
N PHE A 136 15.41 -18.36 5.32
CA PHE A 136 16.81 -18.63 5.67
C PHE A 136 16.91 -19.45 6.97
N VAL A 137 16.24 -19.02 8.03
CA VAL A 137 16.23 -19.73 9.33
C VAL A 137 15.69 -21.16 9.19
N LYS A 138 14.65 -21.37 8.35
CA LYS A 138 14.10 -22.71 8.05
C LYS A 138 15.00 -23.60 7.18
N LYS A 139 16.04 -23.06 6.54
CA LYS A 139 17.05 -23.82 5.79
C LYS A 139 18.29 -24.15 6.63
N ALA A 140 18.42 -23.55 7.81
CA ALA A 140 19.52 -23.72 8.76
C ALA A 140 19.13 -24.57 9.99
N SER A 141 17.98 -25.23 9.94
CA SER A 141 17.40 -26.10 10.98
C SER A 141 16.90 -27.41 10.36
#